data_AF-A0A8X6UIL0-F1
#
_entry.id   AF-A0A8X6UIL0-F1
#
_cell.length_a   1.000
_cell.length_b   1.000
_cell.length_c   1.000
_cell.angle_alpha   90.00
_cell.angle_beta   90.00
_cell.angle_gamma   90.00
#
_symmetry.space_group_name_H-M   'P 1'
#
loop_
_entity.id
_entity.type
_entity.pdbx_description
1 polymer ?
#
loop_
_entity_poly.entity_id
_entity_poly.type
_entity_poly.pdbx_seq_one_letter_code
_entity_poly.pdbx_strand_id
1 'polypeptide(L)'
;MESDLESLPDQDMSSHSSSSRASPPTQPENFYSTCQKKKLIELELKTYTDSIDHTQILIKNLERQGLQNHPIYTNNCKMIQGLIHQRELLT
;
A
#
# COMPACT_ATOMS: atom_id res chain seq x y z
N MET A 1 -45.34 22.12 62.76
CA MET A 1 -44.50 22.08 61.55
C MET A 1 -43.07 21.96 62.05
N GLU A 2 -42.61 20.83 62.62
CA GLU A 2 -42.53 19.47 62.00
C GLU A 2 -42.02 19.59 60.57
N SER A 3 -40.83 19.12 60.19
CA SER A 3 -40.25 17.78 60.43
C SER A 3 -38.70 17.87 60.31
N ASP A 4 -37.93 17.35 61.29
CA ASP A 4 -37.32 16.00 61.39
C ASP A 4 -36.13 15.78 60.43
N LEU A 5 -34.89 15.69 60.96
CA LEU A 5 -34.15 14.45 61.30
C LEU A 5 -33.72 13.72 60.00
N GLU A 6 -32.49 13.31 59.71
CA GLU A 6 -31.35 12.73 60.44
C GLU A 6 -30.35 12.39 59.29
N SER A 7 -29.00 12.43 59.39
CA SER A 7 -28.16 11.37 59.95
C SER A 7 -26.79 11.48 59.23
N LEU A 8 -25.68 11.48 59.97
CA LEU A 8 -24.35 11.17 59.42
C LEU A 8 -24.14 9.65 59.45
N PRO A 9 -23.35 9.11 58.53
CA PRO A 9 -22.31 8.20 59.01
C PRO A 9 -20.94 8.43 58.37
N ASP A 10 -19.92 8.25 59.20
CA ASP A 10 -18.50 8.11 58.88
C ASP A 10 -18.19 6.85 58.04
N GLN A 11 -16.92 6.79 57.57
CA GLN A 11 -16.16 5.65 56.99
C GLN A 11 -16.28 5.52 55.45
N ASP A 12 -15.25 5.21 54.66
CA ASP A 12 -14.02 4.46 54.93
C ASP A 12 -12.95 4.75 53.85
N MET A 13 -11.68 4.48 54.18
CA MET A 13 -10.52 4.51 53.30
C MET A 13 -10.62 3.44 52.20
N SER A 14 -10.46 3.77 50.92
CA SER A 14 -9.92 2.78 49.96
C SER A 14 -9.42 3.41 48.66
N SER A 15 -8.08 3.40 48.51
CA SER A 15 -7.40 2.91 47.32
C SER A 15 -7.90 3.42 45.96
N HIS A 16 -7.55 4.66 45.58
CA HIS A 16 -7.46 4.98 44.15
C HIS A 16 -6.26 4.23 43.55
N SER A 17 -6.52 2.96 43.23
CA SER A 17 -5.76 2.19 42.27
C SER A 17 -5.56 3.07 41.05
N SER A 18 -4.30 3.44 40.81
CA SER A 18 -3.89 4.08 39.57
C SER A 18 -4.20 3.10 38.46
N SER A 19 -5.37 3.27 37.85
CA SER A 19 -5.73 2.62 36.60
C SER A 19 -4.71 3.10 35.58
N SER A 20 -3.65 2.30 35.43
CA SER A 20 -2.66 2.45 34.39
C SER A 20 -3.40 2.21 33.08
N ARG A 21 -4.02 3.28 32.57
CA ARG A 21 -4.46 3.37 31.18
C ARG A 21 -3.21 3.05 30.36
N ALA A 22 -3.11 1.81 29.90
CA ALA A 22 -2.19 1.44 28.86
C ALA A 22 -2.45 2.44 27.71
N SER A 23 -1.47 3.30 27.45
CA SER A 23 -1.48 4.18 26.30
C SER A 23 -1.76 3.32 25.06
N PRO A 24 -2.68 3.72 24.16
CA PRO A 24 -2.90 2.96 22.95
C PRO A 24 -1.57 2.86 22.18
N PRO A 25 -1.26 1.72 21.54
CA PRO A 25 -0.01 1.57 20.83
C PRO A 25 0.08 2.66 19.75
N THR A 26 1.06 3.54 19.89
CA THR A 26 1.42 4.54 18.89
C THR A 26 2.05 3.84 17.69
N GLN A 27 1.24 3.19 16.85
CA GLN A 27 1.65 2.77 15.51
C GLN A 27 0.54 2.94 14.46
N PRO A 28 0.27 4.17 13.97
CA PRO A 28 -0.52 4.35 12.75
C PRO A 28 0.32 4.75 11.52
N GLU A 29 1.45 5.45 11.68
CA GLU A 29 2.17 6.03 10.53
C GLU A 29 2.89 4.99 9.67
N ASN A 30 3.58 4.02 10.29
CA ASN A 30 4.35 3.00 9.57
C ASN A 30 3.46 2.03 8.78
N PHE A 31 2.28 1.71 9.31
CA PHE A 31 1.34 0.80 8.65
C PHE A 31 0.70 1.46 7.43
N TYR A 32 0.27 2.72 7.57
CA TYR A 32 -0.32 3.48 6.46
C TYR A 32 0.69 3.73 5.33
N SER A 33 1.94 4.08 5.67
CA SER A 33 3.04 4.23 4.72
C SER A 33 3.34 2.93 3.97
N THR A 34 3.36 1.79 4.67
CA THR A 34 3.61 0.48 4.06
C THR A 34 2.49 0.05 3.12
N CYS A 35 1.22 0.27 3.50
CA CYS A 35 0.07 -0.02 2.64
C CYS A 35 0.07 0.82 1.36
N GLN A 36 0.42 2.11 1.45
CA GLN A 36 0.52 2.97 0.26
C GLN A 36 1.64 2.52 -0.68
N LYS A 37 2.82 2.19 -0.14
CA LYS A 37 3.94 1.67 -0.94
C LYS A 37 3.58 0.39 -1.67
N LYS A 38 2.92 -0.56 -0.98
CA LYS A 38 2.47 -1.81 -1.60
C LYS A 38 1.51 -1.55 -2.76
N LYS A 39 0.51 -0.69 -2.56
CA LYS A 39 -0.45 -0.32 -3.60
C LYS A 39 0.21 0.36 -4.80
N LEU A 40 1.24 1.18 -4.57
CA LEU A 40 2.01 1.81 -5.62
C LEU A 40 2.78 0.78 -6.45
N ILE A 41 3.48 -0.15 -5.80
CA ILE A 41 4.21 -1.24 -6.48
C ILE A 41 3.24 -2.12 -7.30
N GLU A 42 2.07 -2.46 -6.76
CA GLU A 42 1.04 -3.20 -7.50
C GLU A 42 0.57 -2.46 -8.76
N LEU A 43 0.39 -1.14 -8.66
CA LEU A 43 0.01 -0.32 -9.80
C LEU A 43 1.14 -0.26 -10.86
N GLU A 44 2.39 -0.05 -10.42
CA GLU A 44 3.55 -0.04 -11.31
C GLU A 44 3.74 -1.38 -12.02
N LEU A 45 3.64 -2.50 -11.30
CA LEU A 45 3.69 -3.85 -11.88
C LEU A 45 2.61 -4.05 -12.95
N LYS A 46 1.39 -3.55 -12.70
CA LYS A 46 0.30 -3.57 -13.68
C LYS A 46 0.65 -2.74 -14.91
N THR A 47 1.16 -1.52 -14.73
CA THR A 47 1.58 -0.65 -15.84
C THR A 47 2.67 -1.30 -16.69
N TYR A 48 3.67 -1.94 -16.07
CA TYR A 48 4.70 -2.67 -16.82
C TYR A 48 4.11 -3.85 -17.60
N THR A 49 3.21 -4.63 -16.98
CA THR A 49 2.54 -5.76 -17.64
C THR A 49 1.76 -5.29 -18.87
N ASP A 50 0.92 -4.28 -18.72
CA ASP A 50 0.12 -3.71 -19.80
C ASP A 50 1.02 -3.18 -20.95
N SER A 51 2.14 -2.54 -20.59
CA SER A 51 3.10 -1.99 -21.57
C SER A 51 3.87 -3.09 -22.32
N ILE A 52 4.24 -4.18 -21.64
CA ILE A 52 4.87 -5.35 -22.24
C ILE A 52 3.91 -5.96 -23.26
N ASP A 53 2.66 -6.21 -22.89
CA ASP A 53 1.66 -6.82 -23.77
C ASP A 53 1.43 -5.97 -25.02
N HIS A 54 1.29 -4.65 -24.86
CA HIS A 54 1.13 -3.74 -25.99
C HIS A 54 2.36 -3.76 -26.92
N THR A 55 3.57 -3.74 -26.36
CA THR A 55 4.80 -3.78 -27.15
C THR A 55 4.96 -5.10 -27.89
N GLN A 56 4.56 -6.23 -27.29
CA GLN A 56 4.53 -7.53 -27.97
C GLN A 56 3.58 -7.53 -29.17
N ILE A 57 2.40 -6.91 -29.05
CA ILE A 57 1.46 -6.77 -30.16
C ILE A 57 2.08 -5.94 -31.29
N LEU A 58 2.75 -4.83 -30.97
CA LEU A 58 3.45 -4.01 -31.96
C LEU A 58 4.54 -4.80 -32.70
N ILE A 59 5.39 -5.53 -31.97
CA ILE A 59 6.44 -6.38 -32.55
C ILE A 59 5.84 -7.40 -33.52
N LYS A 60 4.79 -8.12 -33.12
CA LYS A 60 4.08 -9.09 -33.98
C LYS A 60 3.50 -8.43 -35.24
N ASN A 61 2.96 -7.22 -35.12
CA ASN A 61 2.44 -6.49 -36.26
C ASN A 61 3.53 -6.01 -37.22
N LEU A 62 4.71 -5.66 -36.71
CA LEU A 62 5.89 -5.32 -37.52
C LEU A 62 6.45 -6.54 -38.25
N GLU A 63 6.45 -7.72 -37.61
CA GLU A 63 6.85 -8.98 -38.24
C GLU A 63 5.94 -9.35 -39.41
N ARG A 64 4.61 -9.21 -39.24
CA ARG A 64 3.63 -9.41 -40.31
C ARG A 64 3.83 -8.47 -41.49
N GLN A 65 4.38 -7.28 -41.26
CA GLN A 65 4.69 -6.30 -42.29
C GLN A 65 6.09 -6.49 -42.91
N GLY A 66 6.88 -7.47 -42.44
CA GLY A 66 8.24 -7.70 -42.94
C GLY A 66 9.24 -6.62 -42.52
N LEU A 67 8.98 -5.91 -41.42
CA LEU A 67 9.78 -4.77 -40.96
C LEU A 67 10.87 -5.16 -39.94
N GLN A 68 11.32 -6.43 -39.89
CA GLN A 68 12.30 -6.87 -38.88
C GLN A 68 13.65 -6.13 -38.97
N ASN A 69 14.02 -5.65 -40.16
CA ASN A 69 15.26 -4.89 -40.38
C ASN A 69 15.08 -3.37 -40.18
N HIS A 70 13.85 -2.91 -39.92
CA HIS A 70 13.58 -1.49 -39.72
C HIS A 70 13.94 -1.09 -38.28
N PRO A 71 14.54 0.09 -38.03
CA PRO A 71 14.93 0.54 -36.69
C PRO A 71 13.78 0.52 -35.67
N ILE A 72 12.54 0.71 -36.12
CA ILE A 72 11.35 0.63 -35.26
C ILE A 72 11.20 -0.75 -34.61
N TYR A 73 11.52 -1.83 -35.32
CA TYR A 73 11.44 -3.19 -34.78
C TYR A 73 12.48 -3.39 -33.68
N THR A 74 13.75 -3.08 -33.98
CA THR A 74 14.85 -3.17 -33.01
C THR A 74 14.61 -2.31 -31.77
N ASN A 75 14.05 -1.11 -31.93
CA ASN A 75 13.70 -0.24 -30.81
C ASN A 75 12.61 -0.85 -29.92
N ASN A 76 11.55 -1.42 -30.51
CA ASN A 76 10.51 -2.10 -29.73
C ASN A 76 11.04 -3.36 -29.03
N CYS A 77 11.95 -4.12 -29.66
CA CYS A 77 12.62 -5.26 -29.02
C CYS A 77 13.48 -4.84 -27.81
N LYS A 78 14.21 -3.73 -27.90
CA LYS A 78 14.96 -3.19 -26.76
C LYS A 78 14.02 -2.67 -25.66
N MET A 79 12.93 -2.01 -26.05
CA MET A 79 11.94 -1.49 -25.12
C MET A 79 11.30 -2.60 -24.30
N ILE A 80 10.85 -3.69 -24.93
CA ILE A 80 10.27 -4.82 -24.21
C ILE A 80 11.28 -5.47 -23.25
N GLN A 81 12.56 -5.61 -23.64
CA GLN A 81 13.60 -6.10 -22.75
C GLN A 81 13.77 -5.20 -21.52
N GLY A 82 13.79 -3.87 -21.72
CA GLY A 82 13.86 -2.90 -20.62
C GLY A 82 12.64 -2.97 -19.70
N LEU A 83 11.43 -3.09 -20.25
CA LEU A 83 10.19 -3.21 -19.48
C LEU A 83 10.14 -4.49 -18.65
N ILE A 84 10.57 -5.63 -19.22
CA ILE A 84 10.66 -6.91 -18.50
C ILE A 84 11.64 -6.76 -17.34
N HIS A 85 12.82 -6.19 -17.58
CA HIS A 85 13.82 -5.98 -16.53
C HIS A 85 13.29 -5.09 -15.40
N GLN A 86 12.65 -3.96 -15.71
CA GLN A 86 12.08 -3.07 -14.69
C GLN A 86 10.97 -3.76 -13.87
N ARG A 87 10.14 -4.59 -14.51
CA ARG A 87 9.11 -5.37 -13.82
C ARG A 87 9.72 -6.37 -12.84
N GLU A 88 10.79 -7.06 -13.23
CA GLU A 88 11.49 -8.04 -12.39
C GLU A 88 12.12 -7.38 -11.15
N LEU A 89 12.53 -6.11 -11.23
CA LEU A 89 13.05 -5.36 -10.07
C LEU A 89 11.97 -5.05 -9.02
N LEU A 90 10.68 -5.16 -9.39
CA LEU A 90 9.54 -4.89 -8.52
C LEU A 90 8.87 -6.15 -7.95
N THR A 91 9.31 -7.35 -8.36
CA THR A 91 8.80 -8.66 -7.89
C THR A 91 9.73 -9.33 -6.90
#